data_AF-A0A8I1ASR4-F1
#
_entry.id   AF-A0A8I1ASR4-F1
#
_cell.length_a   1.000
_cell.length_b   1.000
_cell.length_c   1.000
_cell.angle_alpha   90.00
_cell.angle_beta   90.00
_cell.angle_gamma   90.00
#
_symmetry.space_group_name_H-M   'P 1'
#
loop_
_entity.id
_entity.type
_entity.pdbx_description
1 polymer ?
#
loop_
_entity_poly.entity_id
_entity_poly.type
_entity_poly.pdbx_seq_one_letter_code
_entity_poly.pdbx_strand_id
1 'polypeptide(L)'
;MNNRIAPWLMTVAAIGSFDMPSVSWGTPRRRSVTRDRLPTWDATSKPAISVLERPTADTVMISWRDACTGHYGYQKWRLFTTRKRGVCALSGQPIEIGDSVYAPQLLGSTPGNAAAMVLAACIDAARPAEAA
;
A
#
# COMPACT_ATOMS: atom_id res chain seq x y z
N MET A 1 42.69 -1.63 26.89
CA MET A 1 42.26 -0.53 25.98
C MET A 1 42.08 -1.13 24.59
N ASN A 2 40.95 -1.11 23.88
CA ASN A 2 39.77 -0.28 23.90
C ASN A 2 38.54 -1.13 23.53
N ASN A 3 37.61 -1.27 24.46
CA ASN A 3 36.33 -1.90 24.21
C ASN A 3 35.44 -0.89 23.47
N ARG A 4 35.56 -0.82 22.14
CA ARG A 4 34.61 -0.10 21.28
C ARG A 4 33.31 -0.92 21.22
N ILE A 5 32.59 -0.97 22.34
CA ILE A 5 31.18 -1.39 22.31
C ILE A 5 30.51 -0.43 21.33
N ALA A 6 30.09 -1.00 20.20
CA ALA A 6 29.67 -0.25 19.03
C ALA A 6 28.63 0.79 19.43
N PRO A 7 28.75 2.06 18.97
CA PRO A 7 27.78 3.11 19.23
C PRO A 7 26.31 2.68 19.02
N TRP A 8 26.09 1.74 18.10
CA TRP A 8 24.80 1.07 17.88
C TRP A 8 24.21 0.38 19.11
N LEU A 9 25.00 -0.40 19.86
CA LEU A 9 24.53 -1.12 21.05
C LEU A 9 24.10 -0.14 22.15
N MET A 10 24.81 0.99 22.30
CA MET A 10 24.42 2.07 23.21
C MET A 10 23.10 2.72 22.78
N THR A 11 22.91 2.96 21.48
CA THR A 11 21.64 3.50 20.96
C THR A 11 20.47 2.55 21.21
N VAL A 12 20.64 1.25 20.97
CA VAL A 12 19.58 0.25 21.23
C VAL A 12 19.26 0.15 22.72
N ALA A 13 20.28 0.14 23.58
CA ALA A 13 20.07 0.14 25.03
C ALA A 13 19.36 1.40 25.52
N ALA A 14 19.70 2.57 24.97
CA ALA A 14 19.05 3.84 25.31
C ALA A 14 17.57 3.87 24.90
N ILE A 15 17.20 3.27 23.76
CA ILE A 15 15.79 3.11 23.35
C ILE A 15 15.05 2.20 24.34
N GLY A 16 15.70 1.13 24.84
CA GLY A 16 15.10 0.22 25.82
C GLY A 16 14.92 0.85 27.21
N SER A 17 15.76 1.81 27.59
CA SER A 17 15.70 2.54 28.87
C SER A 17 14.88 3.82 28.81
N PHE A 18 14.11 4.06 27.74
CA PHE A 18 13.17 5.18 27.69
C PHE A 18 12.06 4.94 28.72
N ASP A 19 12.15 5.59 29.86
CA ASP A 19 11.03 5.77 30.79
C ASP A 19 10.02 6.70 30.11
N MET A 20 9.25 6.12 29.18
CA MET A 20 8.14 6.84 28.59
C MET A 20 7.08 6.98 29.68
N PRO A 21 6.65 8.21 30.05
CA PRO A 21 5.52 8.36 30.94
C PRO A 21 4.39 7.52 30.37
N SER A 22 3.76 6.72 31.23
CA SER A 22 2.65 5.85 30.86
C SER A 22 1.65 6.69 30.04
N VAL A 23 1.69 6.48 28.73
CA VAL A 23 0.69 7.04 27.83
C VAL A 23 -0.56 6.32 28.29
N SER A 24 -1.50 7.08 28.87
CA SER A 24 -2.77 6.53 29.28
C SER A 24 -3.53 6.08 28.04
N TRP A 25 -3.30 4.82 27.63
CA TRP A 25 -4.07 4.12 26.60
C TRP A 25 -5.58 4.06 26.94
N GLY A 26 -5.95 4.47 28.17
CA GLY A 26 -7.31 4.65 28.65
C GLY A 26 -7.96 5.98 28.25
N THR A 27 -7.26 6.95 27.67
CA THR A 27 -7.99 7.92 26.84
C THR A 27 -8.43 7.14 25.60
N PRO A 28 -9.73 7.00 25.32
CA PRO A 28 -10.13 6.51 24.02
C PRO A 28 -9.47 7.46 23.05
N ARG A 29 -8.45 7.00 22.33
CA ARG A 29 -7.91 7.67 21.15
C ARG A 29 -9.16 8.08 20.43
N ARG A 30 -9.46 9.39 20.39
CA ARG A 30 -10.66 9.88 19.72
C ARG A 30 -10.50 9.31 18.34
N ARG A 31 -11.22 8.22 18.03
CA ARG A 31 -11.28 7.67 16.69
C ARG A 31 -11.86 8.86 16.00
N SER A 32 -11.00 9.61 15.32
CA SER A 32 -11.39 10.84 14.67
C SER A 32 -12.51 10.37 13.76
N VAL A 33 -13.74 10.75 14.12
CA VAL A 33 -14.95 10.37 13.40
C VAL A 33 -14.85 10.90 11.96
N THR A 34 -13.88 11.78 11.70
CA THR A 34 -13.28 12.14 10.41
C THR A 34 -12.45 11.04 9.74
N ARG A 35 -12.67 9.74 10.03
CA ARG A 35 -12.79 8.80 8.91
C ARG A 35 -14.18 9.00 8.34
N ASP A 36 -14.45 10.22 7.87
CA ASP A 36 -15.39 10.40 6.78
C ASP A 36 -14.94 9.37 5.76
N ARG A 37 -15.83 8.43 5.44
CA ARG A 37 -15.54 7.35 4.50
C ARG A 37 -14.98 8.03 3.26
N LEU A 38 -13.66 7.93 3.06
CA LEU A 38 -13.04 8.50 1.87
C LEU A 38 -13.83 7.95 0.68
N PRO A 39 -14.12 8.79 -0.33
CA PRO A 39 -14.78 8.33 -1.53
C PRO A 39 -14.11 7.07 -2.06
N THR A 40 -14.93 6.17 -2.60
CA THR A 40 -14.38 5.04 -3.34
C THR A 40 -13.72 5.58 -4.60
N TRP A 41 -12.55 5.05 -4.94
CA TRP A 41 -11.82 5.45 -6.14
C TRP A 41 -12.69 5.26 -7.38
N ASP A 42 -12.61 6.24 -8.28
CA ASP A 42 -13.18 6.19 -9.61
C ASP A 42 -12.11 6.48 -10.67
N ALA A 43 -12.44 6.21 -11.93
CA ALA A 43 -11.52 6.40 -13.05
C ALA A 43 -11.19 7.87 -13.36
N THR A 44 -11.86 8.84 -12.72
CA THR A 44 -11.54 10.26 -12.89
C THR A 44 -10.36 10.68 -12.02
N SER A 45 -10.14 9.97 -10.90
CA SER A 45 -8.98 10.19 -10.04
C SER A 45 -7.70 9.63 -10.65
N LYS A 46 -6.61 10.39 -10.54
CA LYS A 46 -5.29 10.05 -11.10
C LYS A 46 -4.30 9.76 -9.97
N PRO A 47 -4.30 8.55 -9.40
CA PRO A 47 -3.39 8.17 -8.33
C PRO A 47 -1.95 8.10 -8.84
N ALA A 48 -0.99 8.53 -8.02
CA ALA A 48 0.41 8.20 -8.22
C ALA A 48 0.68 6.80 -7.67
N ILE A 49 0.96 5.86 -8.57
CA ILE A 49 1.14 4.44 -8.27
C ILE A 49 2.60 4.05 -8.51
N SER A 50 3.20 3.32 -7.57
CA SER A 50 4.54 2.74 -7.73
C SER A 50 4.52 1.27 -7.33
N VAL A 51 5.02 0.40 -8.21
CA VAL A 51 5.19 -1.03 -7.89
C VAL A 51 6.47 -1.16 -7.07
N LEU A 52 6.37 -1.70 -5.86
CA LEU A 52 7.48 -1.77 -4.91
C LEU A 52 8.19 -3.12 -4.96
N GLU A 53 7.41 -4.20 -4.97
CA GLU A 53 7.92 -5.57 -5.03
C GLU A 53 6.84 -6.50 -5.57
N ARG A 54 7.28 -7.66 -6.07
CA ARG A 54 6.38 -8.73 -6.52
C ARG A 54 6.82 -10.06 -5.89
N PRO A 55 6.40 -10.32 -4.64
CA PRO A 55 6.82 -11.52 -3.92
C PRO A 55 6.46 -12.82 -4.64
N THR A 56 5.35 -12.84 -5.36
CA THR A 56 4.85 -14.00 -6.10
C THR A 56 4.19 -13.56 -7.40
N ALA A 57 4.00 -14.49 -8.35
CA ALA A 57 3.31 -14.18 -9.60
C ALA A 57 1.89 -13.63 -9.38
N ASP A 58 1.22 -14.01 -8.29
CA ASP A 58 -0.14 -13.60 -7.94
C ASP A 58 -0.22 -12.45 -6.92
N THR A 59 0.92 -11.94 -6.43
CA THR A 59 0.95 -10.89 -5.40
C THR A 59 1.93 -9.78 -5.75
N VAL A 60 1.48 -8.54 -5.62
CA VAL A 60 2.32 -7.35 -5.79
C VAL A 60 2.12 -6.40 -4.62
N MET A 61 3.19 -5.74 -4.19
CA MET A 61 3.09 -4.63 -3.25
C MET A 61 3.19 -3.31 -4.00
N ILE A 62 2.23 -2.43 -3.73
CA ILE A 62 2.05 -1.17 -4.43
C ILE A 62 2.03 -0.02 -3.43
N SER A 63 2.71 1.07 -3.77
CA SER A 63 2.53 2.38 -3.16
C SER A 63 1.45 3.13 -3.93
N TRP A 64 0.41 3.57 -3.23
CA TRP A 64 -0.72 4.31 -3.78
C TRP A 64 -0.82 5.67 -3.13
N ARG A 65 -0.80 6.75 -3.90
CA ARG A 65 -1.01 8.13 -3.41
C ARG A 65 -2.09 8.80 -4.24
N ASP A 66 -3.19 9.17 -3.59
CA ASP A 66 -4.32 9.81 -4.25
C ASP A 66 -4.98 10.84 -3.33
N ALA A 67 -5.33 11.99 -3.88
CA ALA A 67 -5.91 13.09 -3.11
C ALA A 67 -7.31 12.76 -2.56
N CYS A 68 -8.06 11.88 -3.23
CA CYS A 68 -9.44 11.54 -2.89
C CYS A 68 -9.52 10.30 -2.00
N THR A 69 -8.64 9.32 -2.22
CA THR A 69 -8.75 7.96 -1.63
C THR A 69 -7.63 7.66 -0.62
N GLY A 70 -6.65 8.56 -0.48
CA GLY A 70 -5.62 8.53 0.55
C GLY A 70 -4.26 8.00 0.08
N HIS A 71 -3.38 7.76 1.06
CA HIS A 71 -2.03 7.24 0.85
C HIS A 71 -1.87 5.86 1.50
N TYR A 72 -1.51 4.86 0.69
CA TYR A 72 -1.18 3.51 1.12
C TYR A 72 0.25 3.19 0.66
N GLY A 73 1.22 3.43 1.54
CA GLY A 73 2.64 3.40 1.17
C GLY A 73 3.16 2.03 0.77
N TYR A 74 2.63 0.96 1.36
CA TYR A 74 3.03 -0.43 1.12
C TYR A 74 1.81 -1.33 1.27
N GLN A 75 1.03 -1.47 0.18
CA GLN A 75 -0.24 -2.17 0.19
C GLN A 75 -0.15 -3.45 -0.63
N LYS A 76 -0.77 -4.52 -0.12
CA LYS A 76 -0.82 -5.81 -0.80
C LYS A 76 -1.95 -5.87 -1.81
N TRP A 77 -1.63 -6.30 -3.03
CA TRP A 77 -2.57 -6.48 -4.12
C TRP A 77 -2.46 -7.91 -4.66
N ARG A 78 -3.59 -8.50 -5.03
CA ARG A 78 -3.71 -9.88 -5.48
C ARG A 78 -4.22 -9.95 -6.91
N LEU A 79 -3.71 -10.92 -7.66
CA LEU A 79 -4.08 -11.18 -9.04
C LEU A 79 -5.42 -11.92 -9.11
N PHE A 80 -6.30 -11.46 -10.00
CA PHE A 80 -7.57 -12.10 -10.29
C PHE A 80 -7.92 -11.93 -11.77
N THR A 81 -8.72 -12.86 -12.30
CA THR A 81 -9.44 -12.66 -13.56
C THR A 81 -10.70 -11.85 -13.28
N THR A 82 -10.77 -10.62 -13.81
CA THR A 82 -11.91 -9.74 -13.52
C THR A 82 -13.20 -10.24 -14.17
N ARG A 83 -14.31 -10.05 -13.46
CA ARG A 83 -15.69 -10.23 -13.97
C ARG A 83 -16.38 -8.89 -14.23
N LYS A 84 -15.66 -7.79 -14.08
CA LYS A 84 -16.17 -6.42 -14.22
C LYS A 84 -15.30 -5.65 -15.21
N ARG A 85 -15.96 -4.80 -16.01
CA ARG A 85 -15.28 -3.79 -16.79
C ARG A 85 -14.78 -2.67 -15.87
N GLY A 86 -13.74 -1.97 -16.31
CA GLY A 86 -13.23 -0.82 -15.59
C GLY A 86 -12.08 -0.16 -16.32
N VAL A 87 -11.26 0.56 -15.57
CA VAL A 87 -10.07 1.24 -16.08
C VAL A 87 -8.89 0.87 -15.22
N CYS A 88 -7.75 0.62 -15.85
CA CYS A 88 -6.50 0.39 -15.17
C CYS A 88 -6.06 1.66 -14.46
N ALA A 89 -6.00 1.65 -13.13
CA ALA A 89 -5.61 2.80 -12.32
C ALA A 89 -4.16 3.26 -12.60
N LEU A 90 -3.31 2.36 -13.11
CA LEU A 90 -1.91 2.66 -13.43
C LEU A 90 -1.72 3.28 -14.82
N SER A 91 -2.40 2.74 -15.85
CA SER A 91 -2.17 3.12 -17.26
C SER A 91 -3.31 3.88 -17.90
N GLY A 92 -4.48 3.94 -17.26
CA GLY A 92 -5.71 4.49 -17.84
C GLY A 92 -6.33 3.63 -18.95
N GLN A 93 -5.77 2.45 -19.25
CA GLN A 93 -6.31 1.56 -20.28
C GLN A 93 -7.64 0.93 -19.85
N PRO A 94 -8.57 0.66 -20.78
CA PRO A 94 -9.79 -0.06 -20.46
C PRO A 94 -9.48 -1.49 -19.98
N ILE A 95 -10.29 -1.97 -19.06
CA ILE A 95 -10.28 -3.34 -18.54
C ILE A 95 -11.56 -4.01 -18.98
N GLU A 96 -11.43 -5.15 -19.64
CA GLU A 96 -12.54 -5.99 -20.08
C GLU A 96 -12.73 -7.23 -19.20
N ILE A 97 -13.89 -7.85 -19.32
CA ILE A 97 -14.19 -9.10 -18.60
C ILE A 97 -13.26 -10.20 -19.11
N GLY A 98 -12.60 -10.90 -18.18
CA GLY A 98 -11.60 -11.92 -18.52
C GLY A 98 -10.16 -11.44 -18.42
N ASP A 99 -9.92 -10.13 -18.27
CA ASP A 99 -8.57 -9.61 -18.09
C ASP A 99 -7.99 -9.99 -16.72
N SER A 100 -6.67 -10.21 -16.72
CA SER A 100 -5.88 -10.43 -15.50
C SER A 100 -5.55 -9.09 -14.86
N VAL A 101 -6.08 -8.85 -13.66
CA VAL A 101 -5.91 -7.60 -12.92
C VAL A 101 -5.47 -7.86 -11.50
N TYR A 102 -4.66 -6.94 -10.97
CA TYR A 102 -4.40 -6.84 -9.54
C TYR A 102 -5.44 -5.93 -8.89
N ALA A 103 -5.95 -6.36 -7.73
CA ALA A 103 -6.84 -5.57 -6.87
C ALA A 103 -6.33 -5.52 -5.42
N PRO A 104 -6.61 -4.47 -4.65
CA PRO A 104 -6.16 -4.36 -3.26
C PRO A 104 -6.72 -5.50 -2.41
N GLN A 105 -5.87 -6.12 -1.60
CA GLN A 105 -6.32 -7.09 -0.62
C GLN A 105 -7.02 -6.35 0.54
N LEU A 106 -8.31 -6.64 0.73
CA LEU A 106 -9.09 -6.06 1.82
C LEU A 106 -8.72 -6.73 3.14
N LEU A 107 -8.19 -5.96 4.10
CA LEU A 107 -7.92 -6.42 5.47
C LEU A 107 -8.59 -5.48 6.48
N GLY A 108 -9.71 -5.91 7.05
CA GLY A 108 -10.49 -5.09 7.98
C GLY A 108 -11.36 -4.06 7.26
N SER A 109 -11.12 -2.77 7.48
CA SER A 109 -11.91 -1.69 6.86
C SER A 109 -11.62 -1.57 5.36
N THR A 110 -12.67 -1.34 4.56
CA THR A 110 -12.54 -1.08 3.13
C THR A 110 -11.77 0.22 2.87
N PRO A 111 -10.59 0.18 2.24
CA PRO A 111 -9.84 1.39 1.87
C PRO A 111 -10.53 2.13 0.73
N GLY A 112 -10.26 3.43 0.58
CA GLY A 112 -10.84 4.24 -0.49
C GLY A 112 -10.52 3.70 -1.89
N ASN A 113 -9.34 3.08 -2.06
CA ASN A 113 -8.94 2.49 -3.33
C ASN A 113 -9.44 1.06 -3.56
N ALA A 114 -10.35 0.53 -2.74
CA ALA A 114 -10.81 -0.87 -2.83
C ALA A 114 -11.37 -1.29 -4.19
N ALA A 115 -11.91 -0.35 -4.98
CA ALA A 115 -12.44 -0.60 -6.32
C ALA A 115 -11.38 -0.48 -7.43
N ALA A 116 -10.16 -0.06 -7.11
CA ALA A 116 -9.12 0.13 -8.10
C ALA A 116 -8.63 -1.21 -8.65
N MET A 117 -8.39 -1.24 -9.96
CA MET A 117 -7.86 -2.39 -10.67
C MET A 117 -6.62 -1.96 -11.45
N VAL A 118 -5.60 -2.81 -11.51
CA VAL A 118 -4.40 -2.59 -12.30
C VAL A 118 -4.17 -3.79 -13.21
N LEU A 119 -4.07 -3.59 -14.52
CA LEU A 119 -3.78 -4.67 -15.47
C LEU A 119 -2.44 -5.34 -15.14
N ALA A 120 -2.42 -6.67 -15.12
CA ALA A 120 -1.21 -7.43 -14.86
C ALA A 120 -0.10 -7.11 -15.87
N ALA A 121 -0.45 -7.00 -17.16
CA ALA A 121 0.48 -6.63 -18.22
C ALA A 121 1.15 -5.26 -18.00
N CYS A 122 0.46 -4.31 -17.38
CA CYS A 122 1.05 -3.01 -17.06
C CYS A 122 2.07 -3.11 -15.92
N ILE A 123 1.87 -4.01 -14.95
CA ILE A 123 2.85 -4.28 -13.89
C ILE A 123 4.08 -4.98 -14.47
N ASP A 124 3.88 -5.94 -15.37
CA ASP A 124 4.97 -6.66 -16.04
C ASP A 124 5.84 -5.71 -16.88
N ALA A 125 5.22 -4.74 -17.56
CA ALA A 125 5.92 -3.72 -18.34
C ALA A 125 6.62 -2.66 -17.46
N ALA A 126 6.08 -2.38 -16.26
CA ALA A 126 6.65 -1.41 -15.32
C ALA A 126 7.87 -1.96 -14.56
N ARG A 127 8.21 -3.25 -14.72
CA ARG A 127 9.42 -3.83 -14.15
C ARG A 127 10.63 -3.13 -14.77
N PRO A 128 11.50 -2.46 -13.97
CA PRO A 128 12.81 -2.09 -14.48
C PRO A 128 13.50 -3.38 -14.90
N ALA A 129 14.03 -3.43 -16.13
CA ALA A 129 14.80 -4.57 -16.61
C ALA A 129 15.94 -4.84 -15.62
N GLU A 130 15.75 -5.79 -14.71
CA GLU A 130 16.84 -6.32 -13.89
C GLU A 130 17.81 -6.96 -14.88
N ALA A 131 18.99 -6.34 -14.99
CA ALA A 131 20.07 -6.75 -15.87
C ALA A 131 20.41 -8.23 -15.60
N ALA A 132 20.63 -8.95 -16.70
CA ALA A 132 21.12 -10.32 -16.73
C ALA A 132 22.49 -10.48 -16.03
#